data_AF-U3U6Y9-F1
#
_entry.id   AF-U3U6Y9-F1
#
_cell.length_a   1.000
_cell.length_b   1.000
_cell.length_c   1.000
_cell.angle_alpha   90.00
_cell.angle_beta   90.00
_cell.angle_gamma   90.00
#
_symmetry.space_group_name_H-M   'P 1'
#
loop_
_entity.id
_entity.type
_entity.pdbx_description
1 polymer ?
#
loop_
_entity_poly.entity_id
_entity_poly.type
_entity_poly.pdbx_seq_one_letter_code
_entity_poly.pdbx_strand_id
1 'polypeptide(L)'
;MLLCSEIGSEGRNFQFASRLVMFDLPFNPDLLEQRIGRLDRIGQLHDIQILVPWLEKTAQAVLLCWYHEGLDAFEHTCPTGRTIYDSAYAQLIEYLAAPDNPQGLDDFIAQSRKQHDTPKAQLEQGRDRLLELNSNGGEAAQALADAICEQDNDTELVNFALNLFDIVGINQEDRSDNLIVLTPSDHMLVPDFPGLPEDGCTVTFNRNQALSREDTQFITWEHPLIRNGLDLILSGDTGSCALSLLKNKALPVGTLLVEMIYVVEAQAPKHLQLTRFLPPTPVRLLMDRAGNNLAGKVEFESFNRQLNAVNRHTGSKLVNAVQQDVHHILTQAEKVIVPEAQALIAAAKVEADEKLSAELSRLEALKAVNPNIRDDEVDALESNREQVLASLGEAGWRLDALRLIVVTHQ
;
A
#
# COMPACT_ATOMS: atom_id res chain seq x y z
N MET A 1 -6.77 -25.74 16.24
CA MET A 1 -5.90 -25.76 17.43
C MET A 1 -4.47 -25.64 16.92
N LEU A 2 -3.74 -24.61 17.32
CA LEU A 2 -2.33 -24.42 16.98
C LEU A 2 -1.50 -24.69 18.25
N LEU A 3 -0.47 -25.51 18.15
CA LEU A 3 0.47 -25.76 19.23
C LEU A 3 1.75 -24.97 18.96
N CYS A 4 2.07 -24.05 19.86
CA CYS A 4 3.26 -23.21 19.76
C CYS A 4 4.22 -23.53 20.89
N SER A 5 5.50 -23.70 20.58
CA SER A 5 6.59 -23.59 21.54
C SER A 5 7.14 -22.16 21.54
N GLU A 6 7.93 -21.79 22.54
CA GLU A 6 8.51 -20.44 22.69
C GLU A 6 9.21 -19.93 21.42
N ILE A 7 9.87 -20.82 20.67
CA ILE A 7 10.61 -20.49 19.44
C ILE A 7 9.68 -20.39 18.22
N GLY A 8 8.54 -21.10 18.23
CA GLY A 8 7.61 -21.16 17.09
C GLY A 8 6.58 -20.03 17.05
N SER A 9 6.55 -19.15 18.06
CA SER A 9 5.58 -18.06 18.21
C SER A 9 6.14 -16.67 17.89
N GLU A 10 7.44 -16.55 17.59
CA GLU A 10 8.05 -15.28 17.20
C GLU A 10 7.59 -14.84 15.81
N GLY A 11 7.35 -13.53 15.62
CA GLY A 11 6.97 -12.93 14.34
C GLY A 11 5.50 -13.07 13.89
N ARG A 12 4.73 -14.02 14.43
CA ARG A 12 3.39 -14.36 13.89
C ARG A 12 2.26 -13.49 14.42
N ASN A 13 1.32 -13.13 13.53
CA ASN A 13 0.04 -12.49 13.85
C ASN A 13 -1.07 -13.55 13.98
N PHE A 14 -1.75 -13.62 15.13
CA PHE A 14 -2.89 -14.53 15.34
C PHE A 14 -4.22 -13.79 15.48
N GLN A 15 -4.48 -12.82 14.59
CA GLN A 15 -5.73 -12.03 14.59
C GLN A 15 -7.00 -12.86 14.35
N PHE A 16 -6.86 -14.11 13.87
CA PHE A 16 -7.97 -15.06 13.75
C PHE A 16 -8.31 -15.79 15.05
N ALA A 17 -7.42 -15.75 16.05
CA ALA A 17 -7.57 -16.50 17.30
C ALA A 17 -7.94 -15.56 18.45
N SER A 18 -9.01 -15.91 19.16
CA SER A 18 -9.47 -15.20 20.36
C SER A 18 -9.37 -16.06 21.62
N ARG A 19 -8.81 -17.27 21.54
CA ARG A 19 -8.66 -18.19 22.68
C ARG A 19 -7.21 -18.60 22.83
N LEU A 20 -6.64 -18.32 23.99
CA LEU A 20 -5.29 -18.71 24.36
C LEU A 20 -5.37 -19.74 25.49
N VAL A 21 -4.83 -20.93 25.25
CA VAL A 21 -4.68 -21.95 26.29
C VAL A 21 -3.23 -22.00 26.72
N MET A 22 -2.94 -21.63 27.97
CA MET A 22 -1.59 -21.69 28.53
C MET A 22 -1.40 -23.04 29.22
N PHE A 23 -0.67 -23.95 28.58
CA PHE A 23 -0.34 -25.24 29.18
C PHE A 23 0.65 -25.13 30.35
N ASP A 24 1.50 -24.11 30.28
CA ASP A 24 2.40 -23.66 31.34
C ASP A 24 2.43 -22.13 31.38
N LEU A 25 2.78 -21.59 32.54
CA LEU A 25 3.09 -20.20 32.76
C LEU A 25 4.61 -20.02 32.77
N PRO A 26 5.14 -19.01 32.05
CA PRO A 26 6.55 -18.69 32.09
C PRO A 26 6.91 -18.09 33.44
N PHE A 27 8.18 -18.22 33.82
CA PHE A 27 8.64 -17.70 35.10
C PHE A 27 8.80 -16.17 35.12
N ASN A 28 9.14 -15.55 33.99
CA ASN A 28 9.27 -14.11 33.86
C ASN A 28 7.94 -13.48 33.36
N PRO A 29 7.37 -12.48 34.06
CA PRO A 29 6.20 -11.73 33.60
C PRO A 29 6.31 -11.18 32.17
N ASP A 30 7.51 -10.75 31.75
CA ASP A 30 7.71 -10.21 30.38
C ASP A 30 7.35 -11.24 29.30
N LEU A 31 7.65 -12.52 29.55
CA LEU A 31 7.35 -13.61 28.63
C LEU A 31 5.85 -13.92 28.61
N LEU A 32 5.17 -13.76 29.76
CA LEU A 32 3.71 -13.90 29.84
C LEU A 32 3.04 -12.84 28.97
N GLU A 33 3.45 -11.59 29.11
CA GLU A 33 2.93 -10.47 28.33
C GLU A 33 3.23 -10.66 26.84
N GLN A 34 4.43 -11.12 26.49
CA GLN A 34 4.77 -11.46 25.11
C GLN A 34 3.89 -12.57 24.52
N ARG A 35 3.51 -13.59 25.31
CA ARG A 35 2.59 -14.65 24.88
C ARG A 35 1.19 -14.09 24.62
N ILE A 36 0.67 -13.24 25.52
CA ILE A 36 -0.64 -12.60 25.38
C ILE A 36 -0.65 -11.63 24.19
N GLY A 37 0.38 -10.79 24.04
CA GLY A 37 0.54 -9.80 22.97
C GLY A 37 0.71 -10.37 21.56
N ARG A 38 0.71 -11.70 21.38
CA ARG A 38 0.55 -12.33 20.05
C ARG A 38 -0.91 -12.33 19.59
N LEU A 39 -1.84 -12.33 20.54
CA LEU A 39 -3.26 -12.20 20.28
C LEU A 39 -3.73 -10.78 20.60
N ASP A 40 -3.28 -10.18 21.71
CA ASP A 40 -3.69 -8.85 22.16
C ASP A 40 -3.07 -7.75 21.31
N ARG A 41 -3.69 -7.53 20.16
CA ARG A 41 -3.30 -6.56 19.14
C ARG A 41 -4.53 -5.84 18.62
N ILE A 42 -4.33 -4.58 18.24
CA ILE A 42 -5.33 -3.81 17.50
C ILE A 42 -5.72 -4.59 16.22
N GLY A 43 -7.02 -4.65 15.95
CA GLY A 43 -7.58 -5.41 14.82
C GLY A 43 -8.12 -6.80 15.18
N GLN A 44 -8.09 -7.21 16.45
CA GLN A 44 -8.82 -8.39 16.92
C GLN A 44 -10.34 -8.21 16.76
N LEU A 45 -11.02 -9.28 16.34
CA LEU A 45 -12.48 -9.28 16.14
C LEU A 45 -13.27 -9.55 17.42
N HIS A 46 -12.64 -10.18 18.41
CA HIS A 46 -13.28 -10.60 19.65
C HIS A 46 -12.33 -10.40 20.82
N ASP A 47 -12.89 -10.21 22.01
CA ASP A 47 -12.13 -10.22 23.26
C ASP A 47 -11.39 -11.55 23.44
N ILE A 48 -10.21 -11.48 24.03
CA ILE A 48 -9.33 -12.63 24.21
C ILE A 48 -9.74 -13.39 25.46
N GLN A 49 -9.99 -14.69 25.30
CA GLN A 49 -10.27 -15.61 26.39
C GLN A 49 -9.00 -16.39 26.71
N ILE A 50 -8.43 -16.13 27.89
CA ILE A 50 -7.26 -16.85 28.39
C ILE A 50 -7.75 -18.00 29.28
N LEU A 51 -7.37 -19.22 28.92
CA LEU A 51 -7.62 -20.42 29.72
C LEU A 51 -6.28 -20.93 30.23
N VAL A 52 -6.12 -20.96 31.55
CA VAL A 52 -4.93 -21.51 32.19
C VAL A 52 -5.35 -22.75 32.98
N PRO A 53 -5.31 -23.96 32.41
CA PRO A 53 -5.42 -25.18 33.21
C PRO A 53 -4.16 -25.35 34.06
N TRP A 54 -4.31 -25.62 35.37
CA TRP A 54 -3.17 -25.86 36.25
C TRP A 54 -3.34 -27.14 37.07
N LEU A 55 -2.23 -27.64 37.59
CA LEU A 55 -2.21 -28.73 38.57
C LEU A 55 -2.18 -28.15 39.98
N GLU A 56 -3.08 -28.63 40.84
CA GLU A 56 -3.12 -28.23 42.25
C GLU A 56 -1.79 -28.50 42.95
N LYS A 57 -1.41 -27.61 43.89
CA LYS A 57 -0.20 -27.74 44.73
C LYS A 57 1.11 -27.86 43.93
N THR A 58 1.21 -27.11 42.84
CA THR A 58 2.44 -27.01 42.04
C THR A 58 2.94 -25.58 41.97
N ALA A 59 4.19 -25.39 41.54
CA ALA A 59 4.75 -24.06 41.26
C ALA A 59 3.87 -23.25 40.28
N GLN A 60 3.20 -23.93 39.35
CA GLN A 60 2.27 -23.30 38.40
C GLN A 60 1.04 -22.71 39.09
N ALA A 61 0.52 -23.35 40.15
CA ALA A 61 -0.58 -22.82 40.94
C ALA A 61 -0.17 -21.52 41.67
N VAL A 62 1.04 -21.50 42.23
CA VAL A 62 1.60 -20.32 42.90
C VAL A 62 1.80 -19.17 41.89
N LEU A 63 2.39 -19.46 40.72
CA LEU A 63 2.55 -18.46 39.65
C LEU A 63 1.21 -17.91 39.18
N LEU A 64 0.20 -18.77 38.99
CA LEU A 64 -1.13 -18.35 38.57
C LEU A 64 -1.74 -17.32 39.54
N CYS A 65 -1.76 -17.64 40.84
CA CYS A 65 -2.28 -16.74 41.86
C CYS A 65 -1.49 -15.43 41.91
N TRP A 66 -0.15 -15.50 41.88
CA TRP A 66 0.68 -14.29 41.92
C TRP A 66 0.52 -13.41 40.68
N TYR A 67 0.46 -13.99 39.47
CA TYR A 67 0.23 -13.23 38.23
C TYR A 67 -1.16 -12.60 38.19
N HIS A 68 -2.20 -13.32 38.60
CA HIS A 68 -3.58 -12.83 38.54
C HIS A 68 -3.87 -11.83 39.67
N GLU A 69 -3.67 -12.24 40.93
CA GLU A 69 -4.09 -11.44 42.09
C GLU A 69 -3.03 -10.40 42.47
N GLY A 70 -1.75 -10.75 42.34
CA GLY A 70 -0.62 -9.88 42.68
C GLY A 70 -0.30 -8.86 41.59
N LEU A 71 -0.21 -9.30 40.33
CA LEU A 71 0.25 -8.45 39.22
C LEU A 71 -0.83 -8.03 38.22
N ASP A 72 -2.03 -8.63 38.28
CA ASP A 72 -3.11 -8.38 37.33
C ASP A 72 -2.69 -8.58 35.85
N ALA A 73 -1.77 -9.52 35.62
CA ALA A 73 -1.01 -9.65 34.37
C ALA A 73 -1.72 -10.44 33.26
N PHE A 74 -2.91 -11.00 33.53
CA PHE A 74 -3.72 -11.69 32.53
C PHE A 74 -4.75 -10.78 31.86
N GLU A 75 -5.33 -9.86 32.62
CA GLU A 75 -6.42 -8.99 32.15
C GLU A 75 -5.92 -7.63 31.69
N HIS A 76 -4.74 -7.21 32.17
CA HIS A 76 -4.18 -5.89 31.89
C HIS A 76 -2.70 -6.00 31.51
N THR A 77 -2.25 -5.04 30.70
CA THR A 77 -0.82 -4.80 30.46
C THR A 77 -0.13 -4.50 31.80
N CYS A 78 1.00 -5.16 32.09
CA CYS A 78 1.66 -5.12 33.39
C CYS A 78 3.04 -4.44 33.32
N PRO A 79 3.11 -3.09 33.23
CA PRO A 79 4.38 -2.38 33.08
C PRO A 79 5.29 -2.46 34.32
N THR A 80 4.75 -2.94 35.45
CA THR A 80 5.48 -3.08 36.72
C THR A 80 5.96 -4.51 36.98
N GLY A 81 5.53 -5.48 36.16
CA GLY A 81 5.75 -6.91 36.41
C GLY A 81 7.22 -7.25 36.63
N ARG A 82 8.11 -6.75 35.76
CA ARG A 82 9.55 -7.02 35.88
C ARG A 82 10.19 -6.45 37.14
N THR A 83 9.88 -5.19 37.47
CA THR A 83 10.42 -4.53 38.66
C THR A 83 10.01 -5.26 39.94
N ILE A 84 8.74 -5.67 40.02
CA ILE A 84 8.23 -6.42 41.17
C ILE A 84 8.87 -7.80 41.22
N TYR A 85 8.93 -8.50 40.08
CA TYR A 85 9.61 -9.79 39.95
C TYR A 85 11.06 -9.74 40.44
N ASP A 86 11.86 -8.76 40.00
CA ASP A 86 13.27 -8.66 40.42
C ASP A 86 13.41 -8.39 41.93
N SER A 87 12.51 -7.57 42.50
CA SER A 87 12.52 -7.27 43.95
C SER A 87 11.99 -8.41 44.83
N ALA A 88 11.04 -9.19 44.32
CA ALA A 88 10.36 -10.28 45.01
C ALA A 88 10.98 -11.66 44.71
N TYR A 89 11.98 -11.72 43.81
CA TYR A 89 12.51 -12.96 43.23
C TYR A 89 12.86 -14.02 44.27
N ALA A 90 13.63 -13.65 45.30
CA ALA A 90 14.09 -14.59 46.31
C ALA A 90 12.93 -15.22 47.09
N GLN A 91 11.94 -14.41 47.49
CA GLN A 91 10.76 -14.88 48.21
C GLN A 91 9.84 -15.71 47.31
N LEU A 92 9.65 -15.29 46.05
CA LEU A 92 8.87 -16.03 45.07
C LEU A 92 9.44 -17.43 44.85
N ILE A 93 10.76 -17.56 44.70
CA ILE A 93 11.44 -18.86 44.53
C ILE A 93 11.17 -19.80 45.72
N GLU A 94 11.13 -19.30 46.95
CA GLU A 94 10.83 -20.14 48.13
C GLU A 94 9.43 -20.75 48.05
N TYR A 95 8.42 -19.97 47.68
CA TYR A 95 7.05 -20.47 47.50
C TYR A 95 6.93 -21.42 46.29
N LEU A 96 7.68 -21.17 45.21
CA LEU A 96 7.72 -22.08 44.05
C LEU A 96 8.40 -23.41 44.35
N ALA A 97 9.41 -23.41 45.21
CA ALA A 97 10.14 -24.62 45.62
C ALA A 97 9.34 -25.46 46.63
N ALA A 98 8.44 -24.85 47.41
CA ALA A 98 7.63 -25.52 48.43
C ALA A 98 6.12 -25.19 48.32
N PRO A 99 5.46 -25.55 47.21
CA PRO A 99 4.06 -25.17 46.94
C PRO A 99 3.04 -25.80 47.91
N ASP A 100 3.43 -26.85 48.63
CA ASP A 100 2.61 -27.52 49.65
C ASP A 100 2.53 -26.75 50.98
N ASN A 101 3.34 -25.69 51.16
CA ASN A 101 3.37 -24.87 52.37
C ASN A 101 2.98 -23.41 52.07
N PRO A 102 1.68 -23.09 51.96
CA PRO A 102 1.20 -21.77 51.55
C PRO A 102 1.29 -20.70 52.66
N GLN A 103 1.96 -20.97 53.79
CA GLN A 103 1.97 -20.04 54.91
C GLN A 103 2.65 -18.72 54.52
N GLY A 104 1.88 -17.62 54.54
CA GLY A 104 2.36 -16.28 54.16
C GLY A 104 2.26 -15.94 52.67
N LEU A 105 1.80 -16.87 51.82
CA LEU A 105 1.63 -16.63 50.38
C LEU A 105 0.59 -15.53 50.10
N ASP A 106 -0.55 -15.55 50.78
CA ASP A 106 -1.62 -14.55 50.59
C ASP A 106 -1.13 -13.14 50.97
N ASP A 107 -0.37 -13.01 52.06
CA ASP A 107 0.23 -11.74 52.47
C ASP A 107 1.27 -11.25 51.46
N PHE A 108 2.08 -12.16 50.91
CA PHE A 108 3.04 -11.86 49.84
C PHE A 108 2.35 -11.40 48.56
N ILE A 109 1.25 -12.04 48.16
CA ILE A 109 0.44 -11.64 47.00
C ILE A 109 -0.19 -10.26 47.23
N ALA A 110 -0.79 -10.01 48.39
CA ALA A 110 -1.37 -8.72 48.74
C ALA A 110 -0.31 -7.60 48.77
N GLN A 111 0.89 -7.90 49.27
CA GLN A 111 2.02 -6.98 49.22
C GLN A 111 2.45 -6.68 47.77
N SER A 112 2.54 -7.72 46.93
CA SER A 112 2.85 -7.57 45.50
C SER A 112 1.80 -6.69 44.80
N ARG A 113 0.51 -6.89 45.11
CA ARG A 113 -0.59 -6.07 44.58
C ARG A 113 -0.45 -4.60 44.95
N LYS A 114 -0.14 -4.31 46.22
CA LYS A 114 0.11 -2.93 46.67
C LYS A 114 1.30 -2.29 45.95
N GLN A 115 2.35 -3.08 45.70
CA GLN A 115 3.53 -2.67 44.94
C GLN A 115 3.26 -2.53 43.43
N HIS A 116 2.22 -3.18 42.90
CA HIS A 116 1.74 -3.00 41.53
C HIS A 116 0.87 -1.74 41.38
N ASP A 117 -0.14 -1.58 42.24
CA ASP A 117 -1.12 -0.49 42.11
C ASP A 117 -0.48 0.89 42.31
N THR A 118 0.51 1.01 43.21
CA THR A 118 1.12 2.31 43.51
C THR A 118 1.91 2.88 42.33
N PRO A 119 2.88 2.16 41.72
CA PRO A 119 3.58 2.66 40.54
C PRO A 119 2.69 2.73 39.30
N LYS A 120 1.70 1.84 39.15
CA LYS A 120 0.72 1.94 38.05
C LYS A 120 -0.01 3.29 38.08
N ALA A 121 -0.51 3.70 39.25
CA ALA A 121 -1.14 5.01 39.41
C ALA A 121 -0.17 6.17 39.16
N GLN A 122 1.10 6.04 39.56
CA GLN A 122 2.12 7.06 39.27
C GLN A 122 2.41 7.18 37.77
N LEU A 123 2.48 6.07 37.04
CA LEU A 123 2.64 6.07 35.60
C LEU A 123 1.45 6.74 34.91
N GLU A 124 0.22 6.42 35.32
CA GLU A 124 -0.98 7.07 34.78
C GLU A 124 -1.03 8.58 35.03
N GLN A 125 -0.56 9.03 36.21
CA GLN A 125 -0.44 10.46 36.53
C GLN A 125 0.71 11.15 35.78
N GLY A 126 1.77 10.40 35.44
CA GLY A 126 2.91 10.87 34.69
C GLY A 126 2.70 10.94 33.17
N ARG A 127 1.53 10.50 32.67
CA ARG A 127 1.21 10.53 31.24
C ARG A 127 1.12 11.95 30.70
N ASP A 128 1.91 12.24 29.68
CA ASP A 128 1.76 13.46 28.88
C ASP A 128 0.62 13.27 27.88
N ARG A 129 -0.60 13.63 28.30
CA ARG A 129 -1.80 13.52 27.47
C ARG A 129 -1.74 14.36 26.20
N LEU A 130 -1.04 15.50 26.22
CA LEU A 130 -0.92 16.34 25.03
C LEU A 130 -0.03 15.66 24.00
N LEU A 131 1.08 15.06 24.45
CA LEU A 131 1.93 14.27 23.58
C LEU A 131 1.18 13.06 23.01
N GLU A 132 0.40 12.34 23.81
CA GLU A 132 -0.40 11.19 23.35
C GLU A 132 -1.45 11.57 22.31
N LEU A 133 -2.20 12.65 22.57
CA LEU A 133 -3.22 13.17 21.64
C LEU A 133 -2.59 13.64 20.32
N ASN A 134 -1.41 14.27 20.38
CA ASN A 134 -0.70 14.65 19.17
C ASN A 134 -0.14 13.42 18.43
N SER A 135 0.37 12.43 19.17
CA SER A 135 1.02 11.25 18.59
C SER A 135 0.05 10.32 17.87
N ASN A 136 -1.19 10.19 18.36
CA ASN A 136 -2.19 9.35 17.72
C ASN A 136 -2.93 10.03 16.54
N GLY A 137 -2.78 11.35 16.38
CA GLY A 137 -3.39 12.14 15.31
C GLY A 137 -4.92 12.35 15.41
N GLY A 138 -5.58 11.73 16.39
CA GLY A 138 -6.99 11.89 16.71
C GLY A 138 -7.94 11.51 15.56
N GLU A 139 -9.06 12.23 15.47
CA GLU A 139 -10.12 11.97 14.49
C GLU A 139 -9.65 12.10 13.03
N ALA A 140 -8.69 12.99 12.76
CA ALA A 140 -8.14 13.16 11.42
C ALA A 140 -7.36 11.92 10.94
N ALA A 141 -6.61 11.27 11.85
CA ALA A 141 -5.92 10.03 11.53
C ALA A 141 -6.90 8.86 11.31
N GLN A 142 -7.98 8.80 12.09
CA GLN A 142 -9.04 7.80 11.87
C GLN A 142 -9.72 8.00 10.51
N ALA A 143 -10.09 9.23 10.16
CA ALA A 143 -10.70 9.52 8.86
C ALA A 143 -9.77 9.16 7.69
N LEU A 144 -8.46 9.38 7.84
CA LEU A 144 -7.47 8.95 6.86
C LEU A 144 -7.39 7.41 6.77
N ALA A 145 -7.41 6.72 7.91
CA ALA A 145 -7.41 5.25 7.94
C ALA A 145 -8.65 4.68 7.24
N ASP A 146 -9.82 5.26 7.49
CA ASP A 146 -11.08 4.86 6.85
C ASP A 146 -11.03 5.09 5.32
N ALA A 147 -10.49 6.23 4.88
CA ALA A 147 -10.31 6.54 3.46
C ALA A 147 -9.32 5.59 2.74
N ILE A 148 -8.32 5.07 3.45
CA ILE A 148 -7.42 4.03 2.93
C ILE A 148 -8.14 2.68 2.87
N CYS A 149 -8.92 2.34 3.89
CA CYS A 149 -9.73 1.11 3.91
C CYS A 149 -10.77 1.08 2.78
N GLU A 150 -11.35 2.23 2.40
CA GLU A 150 -12.26 2.32 1.26
C GLU A 150 -11.60 2.05 -0.10
N GLN A 151 -10.28 2.24 -0.20
CA GLN A 151 -9.50 1.92 -1.41
C GLN A 151 -9.07 0.45 -1.48
N ASP A 152 -9.18 -0.31 -0.38
CA ASP A 152 -8.89 -1.75 -0.39
C ASP A 152 -9.93 -2.52 -1.22
N ASN A 153 -9.49 -3.61 -1.85
CA ASN A 153 -10.31 -4.45 -2.75
C ASN A 153 -10.84 -3.72 -4.00
N ASP A 154 -10.12 -2.70 -4.47
CA ASP A 154 -10.40 -2.07 -5.76
C ASP A 154 -10.34 -3.10 -6.89
N THR A 155 -11.48 -3.30 -7.55
CA THR A 155 -11.61 -4.22 -8.69
C THR A 155 -10.80 -3.79 -9.90
N GLU A 156 -10.50 -2.49 -10.03
CA GLU A 156 -9.69 -1.98 -11.13
C GLU A 156 -8.27 -2.50 -11.05
N LEU A 157 -7.65 -2.44 -9.87
CA LEU A 157 -6.32 -3.02 -9.61
C LEU A 157 -6.27 -4.51 -9.94
N VAL A 158 -7.29 -5.28 -9.53
CA VAL A 158 -7.34 -6.73 -9.80
C VAL A 158 -7.33 -6.96 -11.30
N ASN A 159 -8.28 -6.36 -12.03
CA ASN A 159 -8.39 -6.54 -13.47
C ASN A 159 -7.13 -6.06 -14.20
N PHE A 160 -6.56 -4.93 -13.77
CA PHE A 160 -5.33 -4.38 -14.32
C PHE A 160 -4.15 -5.35 -14.11
N ALA A 161 -3.96 -5.86 -12.89
CA ALA A 161 -2.86 -6.75 -12.56
C ALA A 161 -2.94 -8.06 -13.35
N LEU A 162 -4.11 -8.68 -13.45
CA LEU A 162 -4.30 -9.91 -14.22
C LEU A 162 -3.98 -9.70 -15.71
N ASN A 163 -4.42 -8.57 -16.28
CA ASN A 163 -4.10 -8.21 -17.66
C ASN A 163 -2.60 -7.93 -17.86
N LEU A 164 -1.97 -7.21 -16.94
CA LEU A 164 -0.54 -6.95 -16.96
C LEU A 164 0.26 -8.27 -16.93
N PHE A 165 -0.10 -9.20 -16.04
CA PHE A 165 0.56 -10.50 -15.93
C PHE A 165 0.37 -11.34 -17.20
N ASP A 166 -0.82 -11.32 -17.82
CA ASP A 166 -1.07 -12.02 -19.08
C ASP A 166 -0.22 -11.45 -20.22
N ILE A 167 -0.13 -10.11 -20.34
CA ILE A 167 0.70 -9.43 -21.33
C ILE A 167 2.19 -9.76 -21.14
N VAL A 168 2.67 -9.78 -19.89
CA VAL A 168 4.05 -10.15 -19.57
C VAL A 168 4.30 -11.64 -19.83
N GLY A 169 3.25 -12.47 -19.87
CA GLY A 169 3.32 -13.92 -20.06
C GLY A 169 3.52 -14.69 -18.75
N ILE A 170 3.04 -14.17 -17.61
CA ILE A 170 3.09 -14.86 -16.32
C ILE A 170 1.85 -15.76 -16.20
N ASN A 171 2.06 -17.03 -15.87
CA ASN A 171 0.97 -17.97 -15.65
C ASN A 171 0.24 -17.65 -14.35
N GLN A 172 -1.09 -17.70 -14.38
CA GLN A 172 -1.96 -17.34 -13.28
C GLN A 172 -2.87 -18.53 -12.95
N GLU A 173 -2.70 -19.14 -11.78
CA GLU A 173 -3.56 -20.22 -11.29
C GLU A 173 -4.40 -19.72 -10.13
N ASP A 174 -5.71 -19.62 -10.33
CA ASP A 174 -6.66 -19.22 -9.30
C ASP A 174 -6.88 -20.36 -8.30
N ARG A 175 -6.70 -20.06 -7.02
CA ARG A 175 -6.96 -20.97 -5.90
C ARG A 175 -8.13 -20.47 -5.08
N SER A 176 -8.74 -21.36 -4.31
CA SER A 176 -9.79 -20.98 -3.36
C SER A 176 -9.33 -19.87 -2.43
N ASP A 177 -10.27 -19.02 -2.00
CA ASP A 177 -10.09 -17.95 -0.99
C ASP A 177 -9.38 -16.66 -1.47
N ASN A 178 -9.54 -16.27 -2.74
CA ASN A 178 -8.94 -15.05 -3.34
C ASN A 178 -7.40 -15.09 -3.35
N LEU A 179 -6.85 -16.24 -3.71
CA LEU A 179 -5.41 -16.49 -3.80
C LEU A 179 -5.07 -16.86 -5.23
N ILE A 180 -4.00 -16.26 -5.77
CA ILE A 180 -3.54 -16.55 -7.12
C ILE A 180 -2.08 -16.99 -7.02
N VAL A 181 -1.75 -18.11 -7.66
CA VAL A 181 -0.37 -18.54 -7.79
C VAL A 181 0.17 -18.03 -9.12
N LEU A 182 1.23 -17.23 -9.03
CA LEU A 182 1.95 -16.70 -10.18
C LEU A 182 3.17 -17.57 -10.44
N THR A 183 3.31 -18.06 -11.67
CA THR A 183 4.49 -18.85 -12.08
C THR A 183 5.08 -18.31 -13.38
N PRO A 184 6.42 -18.35 -13.55
CA PRO A 184 7.06 -18.03 -14.82
C PRO A 184 6.56 -18.93 -15.96
N SER A 185 6.70 -18.46 -17.20
CA SER A 185 6.36 -19.23 -18.40
C SER A 185 7.43 -19.11 -19.48
N ASP A 186 7.45 -20.07 -20.41
CA ASP A 186 8.39 -20.09 -21.54
C ASP A 186 8.18 -18.94 -22.55
N HIS A 187 7.06 -18.22 -22.48
CA HIS A 187 6.69 -17.14 -23.40
C HIS A 187 6.71 -15.76 -22.75
N MET A 188 7.37 -15.62 -21.59
CA MET A 188 7.52 -14.34 -20.93
C MET A 188 8.25 -13.31 -21.81
N LEU A 189 7.83 -12.05 -21.72
CA LEU A 189 8.46 -10.93 -22.45
C LEU A 189 9.92 -10.70 -22.03
N VAL A 190 10.24 -11.00 -20.77
CA VAL A 190 11.57 -10.88 -20.19
C VAL A 190 11.98 -12.21 -19.54
N PRO A 191 13.26 -12.59 -19.61
CA PRO A 191 13.74 -13.83 -18.99
C PRO A 191 13.51 -13.88 -17.48
N ASP A 192 13.73 -12.75 -16.80
CA ASP A 192 13.60 -12.61 -15.35
C ASP A 192 12.70 -11.42 -15.05
N PHE A 193 11.59 -11.65 -14.34
CA PHE A 193 10.67 -10.58 -13.91
C PHE A 193 10.95 -10.17 -12.47
N PRO A 194 11.37 -8.93 -12.21
CA PRO A 194 11.77 -8.50 -10.86
C PRO A 194 10.61 -8.63 -9.84
N GLY A 195 10.81 -9.49 -8.85
CA GLY A 195 9.84 -9.77 -7.78
C GLY A 195 9.09 -11.10 -7.95
N LEU A 196 9.24 -11.80 -9.08
CA LEU A 196 8.71 -13.15 -9.30
C LEU A 196 9.82 -14.19 -9.08
N PRO A 197 9.72 -15.06 -8.07
CA PRO A 197 10.65 -16.18 -7.89
C PRO A 197 10.52 -17.23 -8.99
N GLU A 198 11.59 -18.01 -9.24
CA GLU A 198 11.56 -19.13 -10.20
C GLU A 198 10.51 -20.20 -9.84
N ASP A 199 10.36 -20.50 -8.54
CA ASP A 199 9.34 -21.43 -8.04
C ASP A 199 7.92 -20.84 -8.02
N GLY A 200 7.77 -19.58 -8.41
CA GLY A 200 6.53 -18.81 -8.32
C GLY A 200 6.26 -18.21 -6.95
N CYS A 201 5.15 -17.48 -6.83
CA CYS A 201 4.69 -16.92 -5.55
C CYS A 201 3.16 -16.95 -5.46
N THR A 202 2.64 -16.93 -4.23
CA THR A 202 1.20 -16.77 -3.98
C THR A 202 0.91 -15.32 -3.68
N VAL A 203 -0.11 -14.77 -4.33
CA VAL A 203 -0.53 -13.38 -4.18
C VAL A 203 -2.00 -13.27 -3.79
N THR A 204 -2.36 -12.19 -3.11
CA THR A 204 -3.74 -11.83 -2.80
C THR A 204 -3.95 -10.32 -2.89
N PHE A 205 -5.17 -9.92 -3.23
CA PHE A 205 -5.61 -8.52 -3.21
C PHE A 205 -6.40 -8.18 -1.94
N ASN A 206 -6.55 -9.14 -1.02
CA ASN A 206 -7.28 -8.95 0.23
C ASN A 206 -6.33 -8.82 1.42
N ARG A 207 -6.38 -7.68 2.10
CA ARG A 207 -5.50 -7.40 3.26
C ARG A 207 -5.65 -8.41 4.39
N ASN A 208 -6.87 -8.83 4.72
CA ASN A 208 -7.12 -9.76 5.82
C ASN A 208 -6.53 -11.15 5.51
N GLN A 209 -6.59 -11.57 4.25
CA GLN A 209 -5.96 -12.83 3.83
C GLN A 209 -4.44 -12.75 3.93
N ALA A 210 -3.84 -11.65 3.48
CA ALA A 210 -2.40 -11.44 3.61
C ALA A 210 -1.94 -11.39 5.08
N LEU A 211 -2.72 -10.78 5.99
CA LEU A 211 -2.41 -10.77 7.42
C LEU A 211 -2.49 -12.16 8.06
N SER A 212 -3.32 -13.05 7.51
CA SER A 212 -3.47 -14.43 8.00
C SER A 212 -2.41 -15.40 7.48
N ARG A 213 -1.74 -15.06 6.36
CA ARG A 213 -0.80 -15.92 5.64
C ARG A 213 0.47 -15.17 5.27
N GLU A 214 1.56 -15.44 6.00
CA GLU A 214 2.86 -14.80 5.79
C GLU A 214 3.52 -15.18 4.44
N ASP A 215 3.15 -16.32 3.87
CA ASP A 215 3.64 -16.81 2.58
C ASP A 215 2.93 -16.19 1.38
N THR A 216 1.96 -15.30 1.60
CA THR A 216 1.18 -14.64 0.56
C THR A 216 1.57 -13.17 0.43
N GLN A 217 1.86 -12.72 -0.79
CA GLN A 217 2.15 -11.31 -1.06
C GLN A 217 0.86 -10.51 -1.23
N PHE A 218 0.74 -9.38 -0.53
CA PHE A 218 -0.38 -8.45 -0.68
C PHE A 218 -0.14 -7.49 -1.86
N ILE A 219 -0.96 -7.61 -2.89
CA ILE A 219 -0.83 -6.78 -4.10
C ILE A 219 -1.59 -5.47 -3.92
N THR A 220 -0.86 -4.36 -4.11
CA THR A 220 -1.35 -2.99 -4.18
C THR A 220 -0.75 -2.31 -5.41
N TRP A 221 -1.20 -1.09 -5.74
CA TRP A 221 -0.56 -0.25 -6.76
C TRP A 221 0.93 0.01 -6.48
N GLU A 222 1.34 -0.04 -5.20
CA GLU A 222 2.72 0.14 -4.78
C GLU A 222 3.52 -1.17 -4.76
N HIS A 223 2.92 -2.32 -5.06
CA HIS A 223 3.65 -3.57 -5.03
C HIS A 223 4.77 -3.57 -6.10
N PRO A 224 5.99 -4.06 -5.81
CA PRO A 224 7.07 -4.10 -6.79
C PRO A 224 6.69 -4.80 -8.10
N LEU A 225 5.94 -5.90 -8.06
CA LEU A 225 5.46 -6.59 -9.27
C LEU A 225 4.66 -5.66 -10.19
N ILE A 226 3.79 -4.81 -9.63
CA ILE A 226 2.97 -3.88 -10.40
C ILE A 226 3.83 -2.73 -10.95
N ARG A 227 4.67 -2.13 -10.10
CA ARG A 227 5.55 -1.02 -10.51
C ARG A 227 6.57 -1.44 -11.57
N ASN A 228 7.19 -2.61 -11.43
CA ASN A 228 8.16 -3.12 -12.38
C ASN A 228 7.50 -3.54 -13.69
N GLY A 229 6.29 -4.12 -13.64
CA GLY A 229 5.52 -4.42 -14.84
C GLY A 229 5.08 -3.15 -15.59
N LEU A 230 4.62 -2.13 -14.86
CA LEU A 230 4.36 -0.81 -15.42
C LEU A 230 5.61 -0.21 -16.08
N ASP A 231 6.74 -0.21 -15.38
CA ASP A 231 8.00 0.33 -15.90
C ASP A 231 8.45 -0.41 -17.17
N LEU A 232 8.32 -1.75 -17.20
CA LEU A 232 8.65 -2.57 -18.36
C LEU A 232 7.82 -2.18 -19.59
N ILE A 233 6.51 -1.95 -19.41
CA ILE A 233 5.62 -1.60 -20.52
C ILE A 233 5.81 -0.14 -20.93
N LEU A 234 5.88 0.79 -19.98
CA LEU A 234 5.97 2.23 -20.24
C LEU A 234 7.36 2.68 -20.74
N SER A 235 8.41 1.95 -20.39
CA SER A 235 9.76 2.19 -20.92
C SER A 235 10.02 1.48 -22.26
N GLY A 236 9.19 0.49 -22.58
CA GLY A 236 9.26 -0.25 -23.84
C GLY A 236 8.60 0.49 -25.01
N ASP A 237 8.75 -0.08 -26.20
CA ASP A 237 8.05 0.36 -27.42
C ASP A 237 6.81 -0.51 -27.73
N THR A 238 6.56 -1.53 -26.92
CA THR A 238 5.43 -2.44 -27.08
C THR A 238 4.11 -1.71 -26.81
N GLY A 239 3.18 -1.76 -27.77
CA GLY A 239 1.92 -1.01 -27.70
C GLY A 239 1.98 0.41 -28.25
N SER A 240 3.17 0.91 -28.66
CA SER A 240 3.32 2.26 -29.22
C SER A 240 2.69 2.43 -30.59
N CYS A 241 2.59 1.38 -31.42
CA CYS A 241 2.09 1.49 -32.80
C CYS A 241 1.10 0.36 -33.12
N ALA A 242 -0.10 0.72 -33.57
CA ALA A 242 -1.11 -0.27 -33.98
C ALA A 242 -1.91 0.16 -35.21
N LEU A 243 -2.49 -0.84 -35.89
CA LEU A 243 -3.43 -0.65 -36.99
C LEU A 243 -4.71 -1.43 -36.71
N SER A 244 -5.85 -0.75 -36.82
CA SER A 244 -7.16 -1.33 -36.57
C SER A 244 -8.17 -0.99 -37.66
N LEU A 245 -9.16 -1.87 -37.85
CA LEU A 245 -10.31 -1.63 -38.71
C LEU A 245 -11.55 -1.34 -37.87
N LEU A 246 -12.28 -0.29 -38.26
CA LEU A 246 -13.58 0.02 -37.68
C LEU A 246 -14.69 -0.42 -38.66
N LYS A 247 -15.50 -1.40 -38.24
CA LYS A 247 -16.64 -1.88 -39.03
C LYS A 247 -17.87 -1.05 -38.73
N ASN A 248 -18.07 0.03 -39.50
CA ASN A 248 -19.20 0.92 -39.29
C ASN A 248 -19.86 1.30 -40.62
N LYS A 249 -21.16 0.98 -40.76
CA LYS A 249 -21.95 1.31 -41.97
C LYS A 249 -22.39 2.77 -42.03
N ALA A 250 -22.38 3.48 -40.90
CA ALA A 250 -22.77 4.88 -40.83
C ALA A 250 -21.65 5.84 -41.28
N LEU A 251 -20.41 5.37 -41.36
CA LEU A 251 -19.25 6.19 -41.75
C LEU A 251 -18.76 5.82 -43.15
N PRO A 252 -18.32 6.78 -43.99
CA PRO A 252 -17.82 6.48 -45.32
C PRO A 252 -16.62 5.51 -45.30
N VAL A 253 -16.58 4.58 -46.26
CA VAL A 253 -15.45 3.65 -46.43
C VAL A 253 -14.17 4.44 -46.70
N GLY A 254 -13.06 4.03 -46.07
CA GLY A 254 -11.77 4.70 -46.22
C GLY A 254 -11.63 5.97 -45.38
N THR A 255 -12.58 6.28 -44.50
CA THR A 255 -12.39 7.30 -43.48
C THR A 255 -11.20 6.91 -42.61
N LEU A 256 -10.26 7.84 -42.47
CA LEU A 256 -9.05 7.71 -41.67
C LEU A 256 -9.27 8.42 -40.33
N LEU A 257 -9.04 7.69 -39.25
CA LEU A 257 -8.93 8.23 -37.90
C LEU A 257 -7.54 7.87 -37.37
N VAL A 258 -6.90 8.84 -36.71
CA VAL A 258 -5.61 8.62 -36.07
C VAL A 258 -5.78 8.91 -34.59
N GLU A 259 -5.62 7.88 -33.79
CA GLU A 259 -5.62 7.97 -32.35
C GLU A 259 -4.18 8.12 -31.87
N MET A 260 -3.93 9.13 -31.04
CA MET A 260 -2.61 9.50 -30.55
C MET A 260 -2.69 9.67 -29.05
N ILE A 261 -1.76 9.05 -28.33
CA ILE A 261 -1.59 9.24 -26.90
C ILE A 261 -0.31 10.05 -26.72
N TYR A 262 -0.49 11.32 -26.41
CA TYR A 262 0.61 12.16 -25.94
C TYR A 262 0.79 11.94 -24.44
N VAL A 263 2.00 12.10 -23.94
CA VAL A 263 2.31 12.07 -22.51
C VAL A 263 2.92 13.42 -22.16
N VAL A 264 2.30 14.12 -21.22
CA VAL A 264 2.82 15.35 -20.62
C VAL A 264 3.63 14.95 -19.39
N GLU A 265 4.91 15.30 -19.37
CA GLU A 265 5.81 14.92 -18.29
C GLU A 265 6.87 16.00 -18.04
N ALA A 266 7.40 16.02 -16.82
CA ALA A 266 8.51 16.87 -16.42
C ALA A 266 9.71 15.99 -16.07
N GLN A 267 10.90 16.37 -16.55
CA GLN A 267 12.14 15.68 -16.25
C GLN A 267 12.79 16.31 -15.02
N ALA A 268 12.74 15.63 -13.88
CA ALA A 268 13.39 16.11 -12.68
C ALA A 268 13.80 14.98 -11.71
N PRO A 269 14.73 15.25 -10.78
CA PRO A 269 15.11 14.28 -9.76
C PRO A 269 13.93 13.82 -8.90
N LYS A 270 13.90 12.53 -8.55
CA LYS A 270 12.81 11.91 -7.75
C LYS A 270 12.54 12.61 -6.41
N HIS A 271 13.55 13.23 -5.80
CA HIS A 271 13.40 13.93 -4.52
C HIS A 271 12.51 15.18 -4.60
N LEU A 272 12.27 15.74 -5.80
CA LEU A 272 11.34 16.86 -6.00
C LEU A 272 9.88 16.42 -6.06
N GLN A 273 9.60 15.12 -6.16
CA GLN A 273 8.24 14.55 -6.09
C GLN A 273 7.23 15.18 -7.07
N LEU A 274 7.68 15.58 -8.27
CA LEU A 274 6.81 16.24 -9.27
C LEU A 274 5.57 15.43 -9.63
N THR A 275 5.65 14.10 -9.53
CA THR A 275 4.53 13.18 -9.79
C THR A 275 3.33 13.40 -8.87
N ARG A 276 3.47 14.15 -7.77
CA ARG A 276 2.36 14.59 -6.91
C ARG A 276 1.42 15.58 -7.61
N PHE A 277 1.95 16.38 -8.55
CA PHE A 277 1.24 17.46 -9.21
C PHE A 277 1.10 17.23 -10.72
N LEU A 278 2.14 16.67 -11.34
CA LEU A 278 2.16 16.32 -12.76
C LEU A 278 2.89 14.97 -12.95
N PRO A 279 2.23 13.84 -12.66
CA PRO A 279 2.73 12.53 -13.11
C PRO A 279 2.74 12.48 -14.65
N PRO A 280 3.42 11.50 -15.28
CA PRO A 280 3.31 11.28 -16.73
C PRO A 280 1.85 11.10 -17.13
N THR A 281 1.24 12.16 -17.66
CA THR A 281 -0.22 12.25 -17.80
C THR A 281 -0.57 12.05 -19.28
N PRO A 282 -1.33 10.99 -19.62
CA PRO A 282 -1.72 10.73 -21.00
C PRO A 282 -2.80 11.72 -21.45
N VAL A 283 -2.60 12.31 -22.62
CA VAL A 283 -3.55 13.14 -23.35
C VAL A 283 -3.90 12.44 -24.66
N ARG A 284 -5.11 11.88 -24.70
CA ARG A 284 -5.64 11.17 -25.86
C ARG A 284 -6.24 12.14 -26.86
N LEU A 285 -5.72 12.13 -28.09
CA LEU A 285 -6.30 12.81 -29.24
C LEU A 285 -6.84 11.77 -30.24
N LEU A 286 -8.04 12.00 -30.76
CA LEU A 286 -8.62 11.18 -31.83
C LEU A 286 -8.92 12.09 -33.00
N MET A 287 -8.03 12.12 -33.97
CA MET A 287 -8.05 13.11 -35.06
C MET A 287 -8.67 12.51 -36.33
N ASP A 288 -9.51 13.29 -36.98
CA ASP A 288 -9.97 13.03 -38.35
C ASP A 288 -9.03 13.68 -39.39
N ARG A 289 -9.28 13.43 -40.68
CA ARG A 289 -8.51 14.02 -41.78
C ARG A 289 -8.63 15.56 -41.88
N ALA A 290 -9.67 16.14 -41.28
CA ALA A 290 -9.90 17.58 -41.27
C ALA A 290 -9.18 18.28 -40.09
N GLY A 291 -8.61 17.52 -39.16
CA GLY A 291 -7.90 18.04 -37.99
C GLY A 291 -8.79 18.27 -36.77
N ASN A 292 -9.99 17.68 -36.72
CA ASN A 292 -10.85 17.79 -35.55
C ASN A 292 -10.51 16.73 -34.51
N ASN A 293 -10.42 17.12 -33.24
CA ASN A 293 -10.29 16.20 -32.11
C ASN A 293 -11.67 15.66 -31.68
N LEU A 294 -11.84 14.35 -31.72
CA LEU A 294 -13.05 13.62 -31.35
C LEU A 294 -12.94 12.92 -29.99
N ALA A 295 -11.78 12.97 -29.32
CA ALA A 295 -11.53 12.22 -28.09
C ALA A 295 -12.55 12.53 -26.98
N GLY A 296 -12.92 13.81 -26.80
CA GLY A 296 -13.93 14.21 -25.80
C GLY A 296 -15.35 13.70 -26.07
N LYS A 297 -15.63 13.15 -27.26
CA LYS A 297 -16.93 12.59 -27.63
C LYS A 297 -16.91 11.06 -27.71
N VAL A 298 -15.72 10.46 -27.77
CA VAL A 298 -15.52 9.03 -28.04
C VAL A 298 -14.67 8.45 -26.92
N GLU A 299 -15.32 7.75 -25.99
CA GLU A 299 -14.67 7.04 -24.88
C GLU A 299 -13.74 5.92 -25.41
N PHE A 300 -12.65 5.61 -24.69
CA PHE A 300 -11.58 4.73 -25.16
C PHE A 300 -12.01 3.26 -25.22
N GLU A 301 -12.54 2.73 -24.12
CA GLU A 301 -12.87 1.31 -23.99
C GLU A 301 -13.97 0.89 -24.95
N SER A 302 -15.06 1.66 -25.02
CA SER A 302 -16.18 1.43 -25.93
C SER A 302 -15.75 1.46 -27.39
N PHE A 303 -14.85 2.38 -27.74
CA PHE A 303 -14.31 2.48 -29.10
C PHE A 303 -13.37 1.31 -29.41
N ASN A 304 -12.46 0.98 -28.50
CA ASN A 304 -11.50 -0.11 -28.64
C ASN A 304 -12.20 -1.46 -28.90
N ARG A 305 -13.30 -1.75 -28.18
CA ARG A 305 -14.08 -3.00 -28.35
C ARG A 305 -14.70 -3.19 -29.73
N GLN A 306 -14.87 -2.11 -30.51
CA GLN A 306 -15.44 -2.17 -31.87
C GLN A 306 -14.38 -2.40 -32.96
N LEU A 307 -13.11 -2.27 -32.58
CA LEU A 307 -11.99 -2.37 -33.49
C LEU A 307 -11.59 -3.84 -33.72
N ASN A 308 -11.15 -4.13 -34.94
CA ASN A 308 -10.62 -5.44 -35.30
C ASN A 308 -9.19 -5.32 -35.82
N ALA A 309 -8.36 -6.31 -35.49
CA ALA A 309 -6.99 -6.39 -35.98
C ALA A 309 -6.95 -6.65 -37.50
N VAL A 310 -5.83 -6.26 -38.12
CA VAL A 310 -5.57 -6.43 -39.55
C VAL A 310 -4.41 -7.38 -39.74
N ASN A 311 -4.45 -8.21 -40.80
CA ASN A 311 -3.31 -9.04 -41.14
C ASN A 311 -2.10 -8.16 -41.56
N ARG A 312 -0.88 -8.65 -41.30
CA ARG A 312 0.36 -7.87 -41.54
C ARG A 312 0.52 -7.42 -43.00
N HIS A 313 0.10 -8.26 -43.96
CA HIS A 313 0.32 -7.97 -45.39
C HIS A 313 -0.59 -6.85 -45.91
N THR A 314 -1.89 -6.89 -45.59
CA THR A 314 -2.84 -5.84 -45.99
C THR A 314 -2.59 -4.56 -45.19
N GLY A 315 -2.22 -4.69 -43.91
CA GLY A 315 -1.91 -3.55 -43.06
C GLY A 315 -0.75 -2.70 -43.58
N SER A 316 0.36 -3.33 -43.98
CA SER A 316 1.53 -2.59 -44.53
C SER A 316 1.18 -1.77 -45.77
N LYS A 317 0.38 -2.32 -46.69
CA LYS A 317 -0.06 -1.60 -47.89
C LYS A 317 -0.98 -0.42 -47.55
N LEU A 318 -1.87 -0.62 -46.59
CA LEU A 318 -2.82 0.41 -46.15
C LEU A 318 -2.07 1.60 -45.53
N VAL A 319 -1.13 1.34 -44.63
CA VAL A 319 -0.30 2.37 -43.98
C VAL A 319 0.48 3.17 -45.01
N ASN A 320 1.14 2.51 -45.97
CA ASN A 320 1.89 3.19 -47.03
C ASN A 320 1.00 4.08 -47.91
N ALA A 321 -0.26 3.68 -48.13
CA ALA A 321 -1.21 4.46 -48.94
C ALA A 321 -1.65 5.76 -48.26
N VAL A 322 -1.71 5.78 -46.92
CA VAL A 322 -2.17 6.95 -46.15
C VAL A 322 -1.05 7.68 -45.40
N GLN A 323 0.22 7.30 -45.63
CA GLN A 323 1.37 7.83 -44.89
C GLN A 323 1.46 9.37 -44.94
N GLN A 324 1.23 9.97 -46.11
CA GLN A 324 1.26 11.42 -46.28
C GLN A 324 0.11 12.10 -45.51
N ASP A 325 -1.09 11.51 -45.53
CA ASP A 325 -2.25 12.02 -44.78
C ASP A 325 -1.98 11.97 -43.27
N VAL A 326 -1.40 10.87 -42.76
CA VAL A 326 -1.06 10.72 -41.34
C VAL A 326 -0.03 11.77 -40.92
N HIS A 327 1.00 12.04 -41.73
CA HIS A 327 1.99 13.08 -41.41
C HIS A 327 1.35 14.47 -41.35
N HIS A 328 0.37 14.75 -42.21
CA HIS A 328 -0.40 15.98 -42.15
C HIS A 328 -1.24 16.07 -40.86
N ILE A 329 -1.92 14.98 -40.49
CA ILE A 329 -2.72 14.90 -39.26
C ILE A 329 -1.83 15.10 -38.02
N LEU A 330 -0.62 14.53 -37.98
CA LEU A 330 0.33 14.73 -36.88
C LEU A 330 0.71 16.20 -36.71
N THR A 331 0.94 16.91 -37.82
CA THR A 331 1.26 18.35 -37.80
C THR A 331 0.07 19.18 -37.30
N GLN A 332 -1.17 18.74 -37.58
CA GLN A 332 -2.37 19.38 -37.06
C GLN A 332 -2.59 19.08 -35.57
N ALA A 333 -2.32 17.83 -35.15
CA ALA A 333 -2.42 17.40 -33.76
C ALA A 333 -1.48 18.19 -32.85
N GLU A 334 -0.30 18.56 -33.34
CA GLU A 334 0.64 19.42 -32.60
C GLU A 334 0.02 20.77 -32.19
N LYS A 335 -0.86 21.33 -33.03
CA LYS A 335 -1.57 22.58 -32.70
C LYS A 335 -2.66 22.41 -31.64
N VAL A 336 -3.15 21.18 -31.46
CA VAL A 336 -4.19 20.83 -30.48
C VAL A 336 -3.56 20.46 -29.14
N ILE A 337 -2.47 19.69 -29.13
CA ILE A 337 -1.81 19.26 -27.89
C ILE A 337 -1.15 20.42 -27.14
N VAL A 338 -0.57 21.41 -27.84
CA VAL A 338 0.12 22.55 -27.21
C VAL A 338 -0.77 23.25 -26.17
N PRO A 339 -1.98 23.76 -26.49
CA PRO A 339 -2.83 24.41 -25.50
C PRO A 339 -3.35 23.45 -24.42
N GLU A 340 -3.61 22.17 -24.73
CA GLU A 340 -4.05 21.17 -23.74
C GLU A 340 -2.95 20.86 -22.72
N ALA A 341 -1.71 20.65 -23.19
CA ALA A 341 -0.56 20.40 -22.33
C ALA A 341 -0.20 21.62 -21.49
N GLN A 342 -0.25 22.83 -22.06
CA GLN A 342 -0.03 24.06 -21.31
C GLN A 342 -1.08 24.28 -20.22
N ALA A 343 -2.34 23.92 -20.47
CA ALA A 343 -3.39 23.99 -19.46
C ALA A 343 -3.12 23.03 -18.28
N LEU A 344 -2.70 21.79 -18.57
CA LEU A 344 -2.32 20.82 -17.54
C LEU A 344 -1.12 21.30 -16.70
N ILE A 345 -0.07 21.80 -17.37
CA ILE A 345 1.12 22.34 -16.70
C ILE A 345 0.76 23.55 -15.83
N ALA A 346 -0.10 24.45 -16.32
CA ALA A 346 -0.54 25.61 -15.56
C ALA A 346 -1.36 25.20 -14.32
N ALA A 347 -2.28 24.24 -14.46
CA ALA A 347 -3.05 23.72 -13.34
C ALA A 347 -2.14 23.07 -12.29
N ALA A 348 -1.20 22.22 -12.72
CA ALA A 348 -0.24 21.58 -11.81
C ALA A 348 0.65 22.60 -11.07
N LYS A 349 1.05 23.70 -11.73
CA LYS A 349 1.80 24.78 -11.08
C LYS A 349 0.99 25.50 -10.02
N VAL A 350 -0.28 25.80 -10.30
CA VAL A 350 -1.17 26.44 -9.32
C VAL A 350 -1.35 25.53 -8.10
N GLU A 351 -1.65 24.25 -8.33
CA GLU A 351 -1.82 23.28 -7.24
C GLU A 351 -0.53 23.11 -6.42
N ALA A 352 0.63 23.02 -7.08
CA ALA A 352 1.93 22.91 -6.42
C ALA A 352 2.23 24.15 -5.57
N ASP A 353 2.01 25.35 -6.11
CA ASP A 353 2.24 26.60 -5.40
C ASP A 353 1.32 26.72 -4.18
N GLU A 354 0.03 26.41 -4.33
CA GLU A 354 -0.94 26.45 -3.24
C GLU A 354 -0.57 25.50 -2.10
N LYS A 355 -0.27 24.23 -2.41
CA LYS A 355 0.06 23.22 -1.39
C LYS A 355 1.38 23.52 -0.69
N LEU A 356 2.44 23.80 -1.46
CA LEU A 356 3.77 24.04 -0.88
C LEU A 356 3.83 25.36 -0.12
N SER A 357 3.13 26.40 -0.58
CA SER A 357 3.04 27.68 0.15
C SER A 357 2.23 27.55 1.45
N ALA A 358 1.18 26.72 1.47
CA ALA A 358 0.42 26.43 2.68
C ALA A 358 1.26 25.66 3.71
N GLU A 359 2.04 24.66 3.26
CA GLU A 359 3.00 23.94 4.11
C GLU A 359 4.07 24.89 4.68
N LEU A 360 4.64 25.76 3.84
CA LEU A 360 5.64 26.76 4.25
C LEU A 360 5.08 27.73 5.28
N SER A 361 3.91 28.31 5.01
CA SER A 361 3.23 29.23 5.93
C SER A 361 2.94 28.57 7.28
N ARG A 362 2.55 27.29 7.29
CA ARG A 362 2.33 26.51 8.51
C ARG A 362 3.63 26.28 9.27
N LEU A 363 4.72 25.94 8.57
CA LEU A 363 6.02 25.68 9.18
C LEU A 363 6.62 26.95 9.79
N GLU A 364 6.50 28.09 9.12
CA GLU A 364 6.88 29.41 9.64
C GLU A 364 6.08 29.78 10.89
N ALA A 365 4.77 29.57 10.87
CA ALA A 365 3.92 29.80 12.04
C ALA A 365 4.33 28.91 13.23
N LEU A 366 4.68 27.65 12.98
CA LEU A 366 5.17 26.73 14.01
C LEU A 366 6.55 27.16 14.54
N LYS A 367 7.46 27.60 13.68
CA LYS A 367 8.78 28.10 14.07
C LYS A 367 8.71 29.31 15.00
N ALA A 368 7.72 30.19 14.80
CA ALA A 368 7.49 31.33 15.68
C ALA A 368 7.11 30.94 17.12
N VAL A 369 6.58 29.72 17.34
CA VAL A 369 6.08 29.26 18.64
C VAL A 369 6.77 28.00 19.18
N ASN A 370 7.57 27.30 18.36
CA ASN A 370 8.23 26.05 18.69
C ASN A 370 9.72 26.10 18.30
N PRO A 371 10.65 26.11 19.27
CA PRO A 371 12.09 26.21 19.00
C PRO A 371 12.70 24.95 18.37
N ASN A 372 11.94 23.86 18.25
CA ASN A 372 12.42 22.61 17.64
C ASN A 372 12.41 22.66 16.11
N ILE A 373 11.73 23.63 15.49
CA ILE A 373 11.71 23.79 14.03
C ILE A 373 13.00 24.52 13.60
N ARG A 374 13.78 23.88 12.74
CA ARG A 374 15.09 24.40 12.31
C ARG A 374 14.95 25.32 11.10
N ASP A 375 15.92 26.22 10.94
CA ASP A 375 16.03 27.09 9.75
C ASP A 375 16.14 26.25 8.46
N ASP A 376 16.98 25.21 8.51
CA ASP A 376 17.20 24.28 7.39
C ASP A 376 15.90 23.63 6.85
N GLU A 377 14.88 23.42 7.69
CA GLU A 377 13.61 22.82 7.26
C GLU A 377 12.75 23.80 6.46
N VAL A 378 12.77 25.08 6.83
CA VAL A 378 12.08 26.15 6.10
C VAL A 378 12.79 26.41 4.78
N ASP A 379 14.11 26.55 4.81
CA ASP A 379 14.93 26.80 3.61
C ASP A 379 14.82 25.63 2.61
N ALA A 380 14.77 24.38 3.09
CA ALA A 380 14.59 23.21 2.24
C ALA A 380 13.22 23.20 1.55
N LEU A 381 12.15 23.59 2.25
CA LEU A 381 10.81 23.63 1.69
C LEU A 381 10.64 24.78 0.69
N GLU A 382 11.21 25.95 1.00
CA GLU A 382 11.25 27.08 0.08
C GLU A 382 12.04 26.74 -1.20
N SER A 383 13.24 26.18 -1.05
CA SER A 383 14.04 25.72 -2.18
C SER A 383 13.34 24.62 -2.97
N ASN A 384 12.63 23.70 -2.31
CA ASN A 384 11.87 22.66 -2.99
C ASN A 384 10.74 23.27 -3.85
N ARG A 385 9.99 24.23 -3.30
CA ARG A 385 8.93 24.94 -4.01
C ARG A 385 9.46 25.64 -5.27
N GLU A 386 10.56 26.39 -5.15
CA GLU A 386 11.15 27.07 -6.30
C GLU A 386 11.59 26.08 -7.39
N GLN A 387 12.25 24.99 -7.01
CA GLN A 387 12.72 23.97 -7.95
C GLN A 387 11.55 23.21 -8.60
N VAL A 388 10.49 22.91 -7.86
CA VAL A 388 9.28 22.27 -8.39
C VAL A 388 8.62 23.18 -9.43
N LEU A 389 8.41 24.46 -9.13
CA LEU A 389 7.77 25.40 -10.06
C LEU A 389 8.62 25.66 -11.31
N ALA A 390 9.94 25.74 -11.16
CA ALA A 390 10.88 25.83 -12.28
C ALA A 390 10.80 24.58 -13.17
N SER A 391 10.89 23.39 -12.57
CA SER A 391 10.86 22.12 -13.30
C SER A 391 9.52 21.89 -14.01
N LEU A 392 8.40 22.25 -13.38
CA LEU A 392 7.08 22.25 -14.04
C LEU A 392 7.02 23.26 -15.20
N GLY A 393 7.82 24.33 -15.16
CA GLY A 393 7.91 25.29 -16.26
C GLY A 393 8.65 24.79 -17.48
N GLU A 394 9.53 23.81 -17.29
CA GLU A 394 10.27 23.13 -18.35
C GLU A 394 9.60 21.82 -18.80
N ALA A 395 8.41 21.51 -18.24
CA ALA A 395 7.64 20.34 -18.64
C ALA A 395 7.31 20.35 -20.13
N GLY A 396 7.40 19.17 -20.73
CA GLY A 396 7.17 18.96 -22.16
C GLY A 396 6.08 17.93 -22.40
N TRP A 397 5.88 17.63 -23.67
CA TRP A 397 5.03 16.53 -24.11
C TRP A 397 5.71 15.76 -25.22
N ARG A 398 5.44 14.46 -25.27
CA ARG A 398 5.89 13.58 -26.36
C ARG A 398 4.74 12.70 -26.83
N LEU A 399 4.78 12.33 -28.11
CA LEU A 399 3.89 11.31 -28.63
C LEU A 399 4.42 9.94 -28.20
N ASP A 400 3.62 9.20 -27.44
CA ASP A 400 4.02 7.91 -26.87
C ASP A 400 3.42 6.73 -27.65
N ALA A 401 2.13 6.82 -27.98
CA ALA A 401 1.46 5.82 -28.79
C ALA A 401 0.63 6.41 -29.94
N LEU A 402 0.55 5.66 -31.05
CA LEU A 402 -0.20 5.98 -32.25
C LEU A 402 -0.93 4.73 -32.76
N ARG A 403 -2.24 4.87 -32.95
CA ARG A 403 -3.08 3.85 -33.56
C ARG A 403 -3.80 4.41 -34.78
N LEU A 404 -3.54 3.77 -35.92
CA LEU A 404 -4.20 4.10 -37.18
C LEU A 404 -5.50 3.29 -37.29
N ILE A 405 -6.60 3.95 -37.61
CA ILE A 405 -7.91 3.33 -37.74
C ILE A 405 -8.48 3.64 -39.12
N VAL A 406 -8.88 2.61 -39.84
CA VAL A 406 -9.55 2.75 -41.15
C VAL A 406 -10.96 2.18 -41.09
N VAL A 407 -11.92 2.96 -41.55
CA VAL A 407 -13.32 2.55 -41.63
C VAL A 407 -13.53 1.62 -42.82
N THR A 408 -14.15 0.48 -42.56
CA THR A 408 -14.60 -0.50 -43.55
C THR A 408 -16.06 -0.87 -43.31
N HIS A 409 -16.74 -1.32 -44.36
CA HIS A 409 -18.09 -1.90 -44.26
C HIS A 409 -18.09 -3.44 -44.18
N GLN A 410 -16.91 -4.05 -44.36
CA GLN A 410 -16.70 -5.51 -44.37
C GLN A 410 -16.20 -6.03 -43.03
#